data_AF-A0A9W8ISF8-F1
#
_entry.id   AF-A0A9W8ISF8-F1
#
_cell.length_a   1.000
_cell.length_b   1.000
_cell.length_c   1.000
_cell.angle_alpha   90.00
_cell.angle_beta   90.00
_cell.angle_gamma   90.00
#
_symmetry.space_group_name_H-M   'P 1'
#
loop_
_entity.id
_entity.type
_entity.pdbx_description
1 polymer ?
#
loop_
_entity_poly.entity_id
_entity_poly.type
_entity_poly.pdbx_seq_one_letter_code
_entity_poly.pdbx_strand_id
1 'polypeptide(L)'
;MNKEKNIAVLEVSTKAPPTLKPGNVDPEITQRFENACWNFFSEKGVKEEDQVKRVLNASFHDNRMIHWVDCNRAALEAMKFPNFMVEFCLQWLDTHWSGQIDAELHIMRQNRRPFCEWYMDLTSI
;
A
#
# COMPACT_ATOMS: atom_id res chain seq x y z
N MET A 1 7.08 -24.05 9.06
CA MET A 1 8.13 -23.51 8.16
C MET A 1 7.72 -22.08 7.85
N ASN A 2 8.15 -21.11 8.66
CA ASN A 2 7.91 -19.69 8.39
C ASN A 2 8.75 -19.34 7.18
N LYS A 3 8.14 -19.29 5.99
CA LYS A 3 8.76 -18.59 4.87
C LYS A 3 8.75 -17.12 5.27
N GLU A 4 9.92 -16.52 5.44
CA GLU A 4 10.04 -15.07 5.48
C GLU A 4 9.23 -14.52 4.30
N LYS A 5 8.15 -13.79 4.61
CA LYS A 5 7.38 -13.12 3.57
C LYS A 5 8.31 -12.07 2.99
N ASN A 6 8.72 -12.23 1.74
CA ASN A 6 9.45 -11.19 1.03
C ASN A 6 8.48 -10.01 0.84
N ILE A 7 8.54 -9.03 1.73
CA ILE A 7 7.71 -7.84 1.70
C ILE A 7 8.18 -6.93 0.56
N ALA A 8 7.24 -6.34 -0.17
CA ALA A 8 7.53 -5.42 -1.27
C ALA A 8 8.39 -4.26 -0.78
N VAL A 9 9.21 -3.67 -1.65
CA VAL A 9 9.95 -2.45 -1.30
C VAL A 9 9.30 -1.27 -2.00
N LEU A 10 8.90 -0.27 -1.22
CA LEU A 10 8.36 0.99 -1.72
C LEU A 10 9.50 1.99 -1.95
N GLU A 11 9.72 2.36 -3.21
CA GLU A 11 10.59 3.47 -3.59
C GLU A 11 9.76 4.74 -3.77
N VAL A 12 10.08 5.78 -2.99
CA VAL A 12 9.40 7.08 -3.05
C VAL A 12 10.35 8.12 -3.61
N SER A 13 9.88 8.94 -4.53
CA SER A 13 10.61 10.07 -5.11
C SER A 13 9.68 11.28 -5.23
N THR A 14 10.22 12.49 -5.04
CA THR A 14 9.49 13.74 -5.30
C THR A 14 9.35 14.04 -6.80
N LYS A 15 10.08 13.30 -7.65
CA LYS A 15 10.11 13.55 -9.10
C LYS A 15 9.32 12.51 -9.89
N ALA A 16 9.03 11.36 -9.32
CA ALA A 16 8.42 10.23 -10.00
C ALA A 16 7.28 9.63 -9.15
N PRO A 17 6.33 8.92 -9.77
CA PRO A 17 5.33 8.15 -9.03
C PRO A 17 5.99 7.16 -8.06
N PRO A 18 5.37 6.88 -6.90
CA PRO A 18 5.85 5.84 -5.99
C PRO A 18 5.87 4.49 -6.69
N THR A 19 6.90 3.70 -6.43
CA THR A 19 7.14 2.43 -7.11
C THR A 19 7.18 1.27 -6.12
N LEU A 20 6.33 0.27 -6.32
CA LEU A 20 6.33 -0.99 -5.60
C LEU A 20 7.19 -2.01 -6.35
N LYS A 21 8.30 -2.40 -5.73
CA LYS A 21 9.14 -3.52 -6.20
C LYS A 21 8.44 -4.87 -5.97
N PRO A 22 8.87 -5.92 -6.68
CA PRO A 22 8.35 -7.27 -6.47
C PRO A 22 8.41 -7.70 -5.01
N GLY A 23 7.30 -8.24 -4.50
CA GLY A 23 7.15 -8.67 -3.12
C GLY A 23 5.68 -8.74 -2.68
N ASN A 24 5.44 -9.15 -1.44
CA ASN A 24 4.11 -9.19 -0.84
C ASN A 24 3.76 -7.83 -0.26
N VAL A 25 2.50 -7.46 -0.38
CA VAL A 25 1.98 -6.22 0.21
C VAL A 25 1.41 -6.52 1.58
N ASP A 26 1.72 -5.67 2.55
CA ASP A 26 1.12 -5.68 3.87
C ASP A 26 0.37 -4.35 4.13
N PRO A 27 -0.36 -4.24 5.25
CA PRO A 27 -1.11 -3.02 5.55
C PRO A 27 -0.23 -1.77 5.66
N GLU A 28 0.98 -1.89 6.21
CA GLU A 28 1.90 -0.75 6.37
C GLU A 28 2.35 -0.22 5.00
N ILE A 29 2.80 -1.10 4.11
CA ILE A 29 3.22 -0.74 2.76
C ILE A 29 2.07 -0.14 1.98
N THR A 30 0.86 -0.67 2.14
CA THR A 30 -0.31 -0.14 1.44
C THR A 30 -0.60 1.29 1.88
N GLN A 31 -0.57 1.56 3.19
CA GLN A 31 -0.75 2.90 3.73
C GLN A 31 0.37 3.86 3.27
N ARG A 32 1.63 3.42 3.32
CA ARG A 32 2.77 4.22 2.86
C ARG A 32 2.70 4.52 1.37
N PHE A 33 2.26 3.54 0.57
CA PHE A 33 2.06 3.69 -0.87
C PHE A 33 0.94 4.71 -1.17
N GLU A 34 -0.19 4.61 -0.48
CA GLU A 34 -1.30 5.56 -0.63
C GLU A 34 -0.87 7.00 -0.32
N ASN A 35 -0.18 7.19 0.81
CA ASN A 35 0.34 8.49 1.21
C ASN A 35 1.35 9.05 0.18
N ALA A 36 2.23 8.19 -0.35
CA ALA A 36 3.18 8.59 -1.37
C ALA A 36 2.50 8.97 -2.70
N CYS A 37 1.41 8.28 -3.08
CA CYS A 37 0.59 8.63 -4.24
C CYS A 37 -0.06 10.01 -4.05
N TRP A 38 -0.67 10.27 -2.88
CA TRP A 38 -1.27 11.58 -2.58
C TRP A 38 -0.27 12.72 -2.66
N ASN A 39 0.92 12.54 -2.07
CA ASN A 39 2.01 13.52 -2.17
C ASN A 39 2.40 13.78 -3.63
N PHE A 40 2.59 12.72 -4.41
CA PHE A 40 2.91 12.85 -5.83
C PHE A 40 1.83 13.58 -6.62
N PHE A 41 0.54 13.27 -6.40
CA PHE A 41 -0.57 13.95 -7.08
C PHE A 41 -0.62 15.44 -6.75
N SER A 42 -0.43 15.78 -5.47
CA SER A 42 -0.41 17.16 -4.99
C SER A 42 0.76 17.93 -5.59
N GLU A 43 1.98 17.38 -5.52
CA GLU A 43 3.19 18.02 -6.04
C GLU A 43 3.18 18.22 -7.57
N LYS A 44 2.57 17.29 -8.30
CA LYS A 44 2.52 17.32 -9.77
C LYS A 44 1.24 17.94 -10.34
N GLY A 45 0.26 18.28 -9.50
CA GLY A 45 -1.04 18.78 -9.94
C GLY A 45 -1.79 17.77 -10.82
N VAL A 46 -1.76 16.49 -10.43
CA VAL A 46 -2.45 15.43 -11.19
C VAL A 46 -3.96 15.57 -10.98
N LYS A 47 -4.70 15.72 -12.08
CA LYS A 47 -6.17 15.77 -12.07
C LYS A 47 -6.76 14.46 -11.58
N GLU A 48 -7.89 14.54 -10.88
CA GLU A 48 -8.54 13.38 -10.25
C GLU A 48 -8.79 12.23 -11.24
N GLU A 49 -9.25 12.55 -12.44
CA GLU A 49 -9.50 11.60 -13.53
C GLU A 49 -8.25 10.91 -14.07
N ASP A 50 -7.06 11.48 -13.87
CA ASP A 50 -5.79 10.94 -14.36
C ASP A 50 -5.00 10.19 -13.26
N GLN A 51 -5.39 10.29 -11.99
CA GLN A 51 -4.63 9.77 -10.85
C GLN A 51 -4.39 8.27 -10.94
N VAL A 52 -5.46 7.48 -11.11
CA VAL A 52 -5.34 6.01 -11.18
C VAL A 52 -4.52 5.61 -12.40
N LYS A 53 -4.79 6.20 -13.56
CA LYS A 53 -4.01 5.97 -14.78
C LYS A 53 -2.51 6.25 -14.60
N ARG A 54 -2.15 7.30 -13.86
CA ARG A 54 -0.74 7.62 -13.57
C ARG A 54 -0.08 6.55 -12.70
N VAL A 55 -0.79 6.04 -11.71
CA VAL A 55 -0.31 4.96 -10.84
C VAL A 55 -0.15 3.66 -11.61
N LEU A 56 -1.19 3.22 -12.34
CA LEU A 56 -1.18 1.96 -13.09
C LEU A 56 -0.04 1.85 -14.11
N ASN A 57 0.41 2.98 -14.66
CA ASN A 57 1.44 3.01 -15.70
C ASN A 57 2.88 3.02 -15.16
N ALA A 58 3.09 3.35 -13.89
CA ALA A 58 4.44 3.63 -13.38
C ALA A 58 4.75 2.96 -12.04
N SER A 59 3.74 2.61 -11.25
CA SER A 59 3.94 2.24 -9.85
C SER A 59 4.19 0.75 -9.61
N PHE A 60 3.94 -0.14 -10.57
CA PHE A 60 4.01 -1.59 -10.35
C PHE A 60 5.14 -2.26 -11.13
N HIS A 61 6.07 -2.89 -10.42
CA HIS A 61 7.17 -3.66 -11.03
C HIS A 61 7.04 -5.17 -10.80
N ASP A 62 6.05 -5.61 -10.01
CA ASP A 62 5.74 -7.04 -9.85
C ASP A 62 4.90 -7.54 -11.04
N ASN A 63 5.34 -8.60 -11.70
CA ASN A 63 4.63 -9.18 -12.84
C ASN A 63 3.18 -9.61 -12.49
N ARG A 64 2.93 -10.03 -11.25
CA ARG A 64 1.58 -10.39 -10.79
C ARG A 64 0.67 -9.16 -10.80
N MET A 65 1.18 -8.03 -10.31
CA MET A 65 0.47 -6.75 -10.29
C MET A 65 0.26 -6.22 -11.71
N ILE A 66 1.30 -6.25 -12.53
CA ILE A 66 1.22 -5.81 -13.93
C ILE A 66 0.15 -6.63 -14.68
N HIS A 67 0.15 -7.96 -14.52
CA HIS A 67 -0.85 -8.80 -15.19
C HIS A 67 -2.27 -8.54 -14.68
N TRP A 68 -2.46 -8.36 -13.37
CA TRP A 68 -3.75 -7.98 -12.79
C TRP A 68 -4.24 -6.63 -13.35
N VAL A 69 -3.35 -5.65 -13.46
CA VAL A 69 -3.66 -4.34 -14.06
C VAL A 69 -4.05 -4.52 -15.53
N ASP A 70 -3.30 -5.26 -16.32
CA ASP A 70 -3.59 -5.41 -17.75
C ASP A 70 -4.93 -6.10 -18.02
N CYS A 71 -5.30 -7.09 -17.19
CA CYS A 71 -6.59 -7.76 -17.29
C CYS A 71 -7.78 -6.87 -16.87
N ASN A 72 -7.55 -5.89 -15.98
CA ASN A 72 -8.62 -5.08 -15.37
C ASN A 72 -8.51 -3.58 -15.71
N ARG A 73 -7.63 -3.20 -16.63
CA ARG A 73 -7.19 -1.81 -16.84
C ARG A 73 -8.35 -0.84 -17.01
N ALA A 74 -9.31 -1.16 -17.88
CA ALA A 74 -10.44 -0.28 -18.15
C ALA A 74 -11.31 -0.04 -16.91
N ALA A 75 -11.51 -1.08 -16.09
CA ALA A 75 -12.28 -0.97 -14.85
C ALA A 75 -11.53 -0.17 -13.80
N LEU A 76 -10.22 -0.42 -13.64
CA LEU A 76 -9.37 0.29 -12.68
C LEU A 76 -9.23 1.76 -13.06
N GLU A 77 -8.94 2.10 -14.32
CA GLU A 77 -8.78 3.50 -14.78
C GLU A 77 -10.07 4.33 -14.64
N ALA A 78 -11.24 3.69 -14.62
CA ALA A 78 -12.52 4.38 -14.42
C ALA A 78 -12.80 4.73 -12.95
N MET A 79 -12.03 4.19 -12.00
CA MET A 79 -12.21 4.45 -10.57
C MET A 79 -11.56 5.77 -10.16
N LYS A 80 -12.14 6.40 -9.13
CA LYS A 80 -11.42 7.41 -8.34
C LYS A 80 -10.34 6.74 -7.51
N PHE A 81 -9.26 7.46 -7.23
CA PHE A 81 -8.13 6.90 -6.49
C PHE A 81 -8.48 6.24 -5.14
N PRO A 82 -9.37 6.79 -4.30
CA PRO A 82 -9.79 6.10 -3.06
C PRO A 82 -10.45 4.73 -3.30
N ASN A 83 -11.29 4.62 -4.33
CA ASN A 83 -11.95 3.36 -4.66
C ASN A 83 -10.95 2.35 -5.23
N PHE A 84 -9.98 2.83 -6.02
CA PHE A 84 -8.87 2.02 -6.47
C PHE A 84 -8.05 1.45 -5.29
N MET A 85 -7.77 2.26 -4.27
CA MET A 85 -7.03 1.78 -3.09
C MET A 85 -7.79 0.70 -2.31
N VAL A 86 -9.12 0.81 -2.21
CA VAL A 86 -9.96 -0.25 -1.61
C VAL A 86 -9.83 -1.55 -2.40
N GLU A 87 -9.96 -1.50 -3.72
CA GLU A 87 -9.82 -2.68 -4.60
C GLU A 87 -8.41 -3.26 -4.51
N PHE A 88 -7.38 -2.41 -4.45
CA PHE A 88 -5.99 -2.82 -4.29
C PHE A 88 -5.78 -3.56 -2.96
N CYS A 89 -6.29 -3.03 -1.84
CA CYS A 89 -6.24 -3.70 -0.54
C CYS A 89 -6.93 -5.07 -0.58
N LEU A 90 -8.13 -5.15 -1.18
CA LEU A 90 -8.89 -6.40 -1.28
C LEU A 90 -8.15 -7.48 -2.08
N GLN A 91 -7.42 -7.07 -3.13
CA GLN A 91 -6.72 -8.00 -4.01
C GLN A 91 -5.36 -8.45 -3.46
N TRP A 92 -4.64 -7.57 -2.74
CA TRP A 92 -3.23 -7.79 -2.39
C TRP A 92 -2.97 -8.06 -0.91
N LEU A 93 -3.88 -7.71 -0.01
CA LEU A 93 -3.77 -8.06 1.41
C LEU A 93 -4.39 -9.42 1.70
N ASP A 94 -3.83 -10.13 2.69
CA ASP A 94 -4.38 -11.40 3.17
C ASP A 94 -5.84 -11.23 3.58
N THR A 95 -6.76 -12.15 3.25
CA THR A 95 -8.21 -12.00 3.49
C THR A 95 -8.61 -11.63 4.93
N HIS A 96 -7.75 -11.92 5.92
CA HIS A 96 -7.97 -11.63 7.33
C HIS A 96 -7.05 -10.52 7.87
N TRP A 97 -6.42 -9.72 7.00
CA TRP A 97 -5.44 -8.70 7.39
C TRP A 97 -6.01 -7.72 8.43
N SER A 98 -7.26 -7.28 8.26
CA SER A 98 -7.90 -6.36 9.20
C SER A 98 -8.14 -7.02 10.57
N GLY A 99 -8.58 -8.29 10.58
CA GLY A 99 -8.75 -9.05 11.82
C GLY A 99 -7.42 -9.37 12.52
N GLN A 100 -6.33 -9.52 11.77
CA GLN A 100 -4.98 -9.67 12.33
C GLN A 100 -4.53 -8.38 13.01
N ILE A 101 -4.68 -7.24 12.34
CA ILE A 101 -4.38 -5.92 12.93
C ILE A 101 -5.26 -5.67 14.16
N ASP A 102 -6.56 -5.95 14.10
CA ASP A 102 -7.47 -5.78 15.25
C ASP A 102 -7.08 -6.68 16.43
N ALA A 103 -6.71 -7.93 16.16
CA ALA A 103 -6.23 -8.84 17.19
C ALA A 103 -4.91 -8.35 17.82
N GLU A 104 -3.97 -7.87 17.00
CA GLU A 104 -2.71 -7.28 17.47
C GLU A 104 -2.97 -6.04 18.33
N LEU A 105 -3.79 -5.10 17.86
CA LEU A 105 -4.19 -3.91 18.61
C LEU A 105 -4.88 -4.26 19.93
N HIS A 106 -5.73 -5.29 19.95
CA HIS A 106 -6.42 -5.73 21.18
C HIS A 106 -5.49 -6.38 22.20
N ILE A 107 -4.42 -7.04 21.75
CA ILE A 107 -3.44 -7.69 22.62
C ILE A 107 -2.37 -6.69 23.09
N MET A 108 -2.13 -5.63 22.32
CA MET A 108 -1.15 -4.60 22.63
C MET A 108 -1.60 -3.68 23.77
N ARG A 109 -0.81 -3.65 24.85
CA ARG A 109 -1.01 -2.72 25.97
C ARG A 109 0.24 -1.88 26.15
N GLN A 110 0.08 -0.55 26.07
CA GLN A 110 1.14 0.42 26.39
C GLN A 110 1.72 0.19 27.80
N ASN A 111 0.89 -0.25 28.75
CA ASN A 111 1.25 -0.43 30.16
C ASN A 111 1.91 0.85 30.73
N ARG A 112 2.97 0.73 31.54
CA ARG A 112 3.70 1.88 32.11
C ARG A 112 4.84 2.39 31.22
N ARG A 113 4.87 2.02 29.93
CA ARG A 113 5.96 2.38 29.01
C ARG A 113 5.69 3.73 28.34
N PRO A 114 6.72 4.52 28.03
CA PRO A 114 6.59 5.69 27.17
C PRO A 114 5.93 5.32 25.83
N PHE A 115 5.03 6.18 25.36
CA PHE A 115 4.29 5.95 24.12
C PHE A 115 5.19 5.71 22.91
N CYS A 116 6.31 6.45 22.81
CA CYS A 116 7.25 6.34 21.69
C CYS A 116 7.91 4.95 21.62
N GLU A 117 8.24 4.34 22.76
CA GLU A 117 8.83 3.00 22.80
C GLU A 117 7.79 1.95 22.42
N TRP A 118 6.57 2.07 22.93
CA TRP A 118 5.47 1.19 22.56
C TRP A 118 5.11 1.28 21.07
N TYR A 119 5.16 2.48 20.48
CA TYR A 119 4.87 2.70 19.07
C TYR A 119 5.98 2.18 18.15
N MET A 120 7.25 2.28 18.54
CA MET A 120 8.34 1.69 17.74
C MET A 120 8.29 0.16 17.71
N ASP A 121 7.84 -0.48 18.79
CA ASP A 121 7.58 -1.93 18.82
C ASP A 121 6.45 -2.32 17.86
N LEU A 122 5.45 -1.45 17.66
CA LEU A 122 4.33 -1.65 16.74
C LEU A 122 4.78 -1.60 15.27
N THR A 123 5.71 -0.72 14.91
CA THR A 123 6.14 -0.48 13.52
C THR A 123 7.41 -1.23 13.12
N SER A 124 7.91 -2.15 13.95
CA SER A 124 9.14 -2.93 13.71
C SER A 124 8.88 -4.42 13.44
N ILE A 125 7.63 -4.80 13.13
CA ILE A 125 7.22 -6.19 12.86
C ILE A 125 7.22 -6.47 11.35
#